data_AF-A0A5B9YGJ4-F1
#
_entry.id   AF-A0A5B9YGJ4-F1
#
_cell.length_a   1.000
_cell.length_b   1.000
_cell.length_c   1.000
_cell.angle_alpha   90.00
_cell.angle_beta   90.00
_cell.angle_gamma   90.00
#
_symmetry.space_group_name_H-M   'P 1'
#
loop_
_entity.id
_entity.type
_entity.pdbx_description
1 polymer ?
#
loop_
_entity_poly.entity_id
_entity_poly.type
_entity_poly.pdbx_seq_one_letter_code
_entity_poly.pdbx_strand_id
1 'polypeptide(L)'
;MKYIVLSPDQKLIGFEDSEHVLEYCLEVDNDSLDDYCEEQELVYETMTPTEIGQIYTNIGAISGGCQIFLVSDVLNLMKENAVDEYYIEEAKALFENNKKLYKEMTCPGYIEDLLGELTPIYPSNLTEGIYFMENIDAPNDEKDNG
;
A
#
# COMPACT_ATOMS: atom_id res chain seq x y z
N MET A 1 -9.54 6.96 10.96
CA MET A 1 -9.47 7.91 9.82
C MET A 1 -9.49 7.03 8.59
N LYS A 2 -10.36 7.25 7.60
CA LYS A 2 -10.50 6.28 6.50
C LYS A 2 -9.48 6.56 5.39
N TYR A 3 -8.91 5.49 4.85
CA TYR A 3 -7.89 5.53 3.81
C TYR A 3 -8.39 4.82 2.56
N ILE A 4 -7.84 5.22 1.42
CA ILE A 4 -7.99 4.53 0.14
C ILE A 4 -6.59 4.18 -0.34
N VAL A 5 -6.40 2.96 -0.81
CA VAL A 5 -5.17 2.54 -1.49
C VAL A 5 -5.50 2.24 -2.94
N LEU A 6 -4.70 2.79 -3.86
CA LEU A 6 -4.64 2.39 -5.25
C LEU A 6 -3.40 1.49 -5.42
N SER A 7 -3.60 0.23 -5.75
CA SER A 7 -2.52 -0.73 -6.02
C SER A 7 -1.91 -0.49 -7.41
N PRO A 8 -0.71 -1.04 -7.67
CA PRO A 8 -0.08 -0.99 -9.00
C PRO A 8 -0.98 -1.52 -10.14
N ASP A 9 -1.82 -2.51 -9.83
CA ASP A 9 -2.78 -3.14 -10.76
C ASP A 9 -4.09 -2.34 -10.95
N GLN A 10 -4.09 -1.06 -10.56
CA GLN A 10 -5.26 -0.19 -10.64
C GLN A 10 -6.46 -0.73 -9.85
N LYS A 11 -6.19 -1.44 -8.75
CA LYS A 11 -7.22 -1.85 -7.80
C LYS A 11 -7.31 -0.85 -6.68
N LEU A 12 -8.54 -0.51 -6.34
CA LEU A 12 -8.87 0.40 -5.28
C LEU A 12 -9.45 -0.39 -4.11
N ILE A 13 -9.01 -0.06 -2.90
CA ILE A 13 -9.47 -0.68 -1.66
C ILE A 13 -9.55 0.38 -0.55
N GLY A 14 -10.55 0.27 0.32
CA GLY A 14 -10.78 1.20 1.43
C GLY A 14 -10.50 0.56 2.80
N PHE A 15 -9.94 1.34 3.72
CA PHE A 15 -9.53 0.90 5.07
C PHE A 15 -10.02 1.88 6.16
N GLU A 16 -10.22 1.40 7.38
CA GLU A 16 -10.64 2.25 8.53
C GLU A 16 -9.47 2.78 9.37
N ASP A 17 -8.30 2.16 9.24
CA ASP A 17 -7.10 2.43 10.03
C ASP A 17 -5.84 2.23 9.18
N SER A 18 -4.71 2.71 9.71
CA SER A 18 -3.41 2.68 9.02
C SER A 18 -2.68 1.35 9.14
N GLU A 19 -3.01 0.51 10.13
CA GLU A 19 -2.35 -0.79 10.34
C GLU A 19 -2.67 -1.72 9.17
N HIS A 20 -3.95 -1.88 8.84
CA HIS A 20 -4.36 -2.70 7.70
C HIS A 20 -3.92 -2.13 6.35
N VAL A 21 -3.76 -0.81 6.23
CA VAL A 21 -3.20 -0.18 5.03
C VAL A 21 -1.75 -0.63 4.83
N LEU A 22 -0.95 -0.60 5.90
CA LEU A 22 0.46 -0.98 5.86
C LEU A 22 0.63 -2.47 5.57
N GLU A 23 -0.17 -3.32 6.22
CA GLU A 23 -0.19 -4.76 5.94
C GLU A 23 -0.50 -5.05 4.48
N TYR A 24 -1.55 -4.42 3.93
CA TYR A 24 -1.91 -4.59 2.53
C TYR A 24 -0.82 -4.14 1.57
N CYS A 25 -0.21 -2.97 1.80
CA CYS A 25 0.86 -2.48 0.94
C CYS A 25 2.08 -3.41 0.97
N LEU A 26 2.42 -3.94 2.14
CA LEU A 26 3.53 -4.89 2.29
C LEU A 26 3.24 -6.22 1.58
N GLU A 27 2.00 -6.72 1.65
CA GLU A 27 1.58 -7.93 0.92
C GLU A 27 1.73 -7.73 -0.59
N VAL A 28 1.21 -6.62 -1.13
CA VAL A 28 1.33 -6.28 -2.56
C VAL A 28 2.79 -6.13 -3.00
N ASP A 29 3.64 -5.49 -2.19
CA ASP A 29 5.06 -5.33 -2.49
C ASP A 29 5.80 -6.68 -2.50
N ASN A 30 5.42 -7.61 -1.60
CA ASN A 30 5.99 -8.96 -1.55
C ASN A 30 5.52 -9.83 -2.73
N ASP A 31 4.24 -9.79 -3.08
CA ASP A 31 3.72 -10.50 -4.24
C ASP A 31 4.42 -10.02 -5.52
N SER A 32 4.61 -8.70 -5.65
CA SER A 32 5.36 -8.12 -6.77
C SER A 32 6.83 -8.57 -6.81
N LEU A 33 7.44 -8.77 -5.64
CA LEU A 33 8.81 -9.26 -5.52
C LEU A 33 8.92 -10.72 -5.95
N ASP A 34 7.99 -11.55 -5.49
CA ASP A 34 7.94 -12.98 -5.83
C ASP A 34 7.74 -13.16 -7.34
N ASP A 35 6.78 -12.43 -7.93
CA ASP A 35 6.53 -12.41 -9.37
C ASP A 35 7.78 -12.00 -10.16
N TYR A 36 8.44 -10.91 -9.75
CA TYR A 36 9.67 -10.45 -10.41
C TYR A 36 10.80 -11.48 -10.31
N CYS A 37 10.96 -12.11 -9.14
CA CYS A 37 12.00 -13.12 -8.95
C CYS A 37 11.72 -14.36 -9.80
N GLU A 38 10.47 -14.81 -9.91
CA GLU A 38 10.07 -15.90 -10.79
C GLU A 38 10.36 -15.56 -12.27
N GLU A 39 9.97 -14.37 -12.72
CA GLU A 39 10.20 -13.91 -14.10
C GLU A 39 11.69 -13.81 -14.46
N GLN A 40 12.54 -13.41 -13.50
CA GLN A 40 13.98 -13.26 -13.69
C GLN A 40 14.79 -14.52 -13.34
N GLU A 41 14.13 -15.64 -13.01
CA GLU A 41 14.74 -16.89 -12.57
C GLU A 41 15.69 -16.71 -11.36
N LEU A 42 15.34 -15.80 -10.44
CA LEU A 42 16.10 -15.51 -9.22
C LEU A 42 15.66 -16.39 -8.05
N VAL A 43 16.60 -16.75 -7.17
CA VAL A 43 16.35 -17.60 -6.01
C VAL A 43 16.60 -16.78 -4.74
N TYR A 44 15.53 -16.45 -4.02
CA TYR A 44 15.54 -15.53 -2.89
C TYR A 44 16.55 -15.92 -1.80
N GLU A 45 16.68 -17.22 -1.51
CA GLU A 45 17.61 -17.74 -0.48
C GLU A 45 19.08 -17.51 -0.81
N THR A 46 19.39 -17.17 -2.06
CA THR A 46 20.77 -16.90 -2.52
C THR A 46 21.09 -15.42 -2.60
N MET A 47 20.11 -14.56 -2.34
CA MET A 47 20.23 -13.12 -2.47
C MET A 47 20.66 -12.44 -1.17
N THR A 48 21.51 -11.44 -1.30
CA THR A 48 21.86 -10.55 -0.19
C THR A 48 20.74 -9.53 0.05
N PRO A 49 20.62 -8.98 1.28
CA PRO A 49 19.66 -7.91 1.56
C PRO A 49 19.81 -6.66 0.66
N THR A 50 21.03 -6.39 0.17
CA THR A 50 21.28 -5.28 -0.76
C THR A 50 20.66 -5.57 -2.13
N GLU A 51 20.77 -6.79 -2.63
CA GLU A 51 20.17 -7.19 -3.91
C GLU A 51 18.65 -7.18 -3.82
N ILE A 52 18.08 -7.67 -2.70
CA ILE A 52 16.64 -7.60 -2.44
C ILE A 52 16.16 -6.13 -2.44
N GLY A 53 16.86 -5.24 -1.74
CA GLY A 53 16.54 -3.80 -1.73
C GLY A 53 16.62 -3.14 -3.11
N GLN A 54 17.57 -3.56 -3.95
CA GLN A 54 17.66 -3.10 -5.34
C GLN A 54 16.47 -3.58 -6.17
N ILE A 55 16.00 -4.81 -5.96
CA ILE A 55 14.81 -5.32 -6.65
C ILE A 55 13.57 -4.53 -6.27
N TYR A 56 13.31 -4.28 -4.98
CA TYR A 56 12.19 -3.42 -4.57
C TYR A 56 12.25 -2.03 -5.24
N THR A 57 13.45 -1.47 -5.36
CA THR A 57 13.65 -0.20 -6.06
C THR A 57 13.29 -0.31 -7.55
N ASN A 58 13.69 -1.41 -8.20
CA ASN A 58 13.39 -1.66 -9.61
C ASN A 58 11.90 -1.90 -9.85
N ILE A 59 11.24 -2.71 -9.02
CA ILE A 59 9.80 -2.98 -9.08
C ILE A 59 9.05 -1.67 -8.92
N GLY A 60 9.32 -0.90 -7.87
CA GLY A 60 8.68 0.40 -7.65
C GLY A 60 8.90 1.39 -8.80
N ALA A 61 10.01 1.29 -9.53
CA ALA A 61 10.26 2.10 -10.73
C ALA A 61 9.52 1.60 -11.99
N ILE A 62 9.20 0.30 -12.09
CA ILE A 62 8.57 -0.33 -13.25
C ILE A 62 7.05 -0.30 -13.15
N SER A 63 6.50 -0.81 -12.05
CA SER A 63 5.07 -1.00 -11.82
C SER A 63 4.46 0.11 -10.96
N GLY A 64 5.29 0.90 -10.28
CA GLY A 64 4.83 1.77 -9.19
C GLY A 64 4.56 0.95 -7.92
N GLY A 65 4.38 1.65 -6.80
CA GLY A 65 3.94 1.04 -5.54
C GLY A 65 2.51 1.45 -5.20
N CYS A 66 1.98 0.89 -4.10
CA CYS A 66 0.71 1.33 -3.54
C CYS A 66 0.69 2.84 -3.27
N GLN A 67 -0.36 3.51 -3.76
CA GLN A 67 -0.60 4.92 -3.52
C GLN A 67 -1.70 5.09 -2.48
N ILE A 68 -1.41 5.80 -1.40
CA ILE A 68 -2.30 5.89 -0.24
C ILE A 68 -2.88 7.30 -0.15
N PHE A 69 -4.18 7.42 0.09
CA PHE A 69 -4.89 8.69 0.17
C PHE A 69 -5.87 8.71 1.35
N LEU A 70 -6.14 9.90 1.88
CA LEU A 70 -7.23 10.09 2.83
C LEU A 70 -8.55 10.22 2.06
N VAL A 71 -9.59 9.53 2.54
CA VAL A 71 -10.96 9.68 1.98
C VAL A 71 -11.41 11.14 2.01
N SER A 72 -11.06 11.88 3.07
CA SER A 72 -11.39 13.30 3.19
C SER A 72 -10.83 14.13 2.06
N ASP A 73 -9.60 13.85 1.64
CA ASP A 73 -8.89 14.66 0.66
C ASP A 73 -9.46 14.43 -0.73
N VAL A 74 -9.77 13.16 -1.06
CA VAL A 74 -10.49 12.80 -2.29
C VAL A 74 -11.85 13.50 -2.35
N LEU A 75 -12.66 13.41 -1.29
CA LEU A 75 -13.99 14.04 -1.28
C LEU A 75 -13.94 15.57 -1.30
N ASN A 76 -12.90 16.17 -0.74
CA ASN A 76 -12.69 17.61 -0.81
C ASN A 76 -12.32 18.04 -2.22
N LEU A 77 -11.39 17.33 -2.86
CA LEU A 77 -10.99 17.59 -4.24
C LEU A 77 -12.18 17.47 -5.20
N MET A 78 -13.05 16.47 -5.03
CA MET A 78 -14.27 16.34 -5.82
C MET A 78 -15.17 17.57 -5.72
N LYS A 79 -15.31 18.15 -4.52
CA LYS A 79 -16.11 19.36 -4.31
C LYS A 79 -15.44 20.59 -4.91
N GLU A 80 -14.12 20.70 -4.79
CA GLU A 80 -13.33 21.80 -5.37
C GLU A 80 -13.40 21.82 -6.89
N ASN A 81 -13.36 20.63 -7.52
CA ASN A 81 -13.50 20.45 -8.96
C ASN A 81 -14.96 20.51 -9.44
N ALA A 82 -15.91 20.86 -8.56
CA ALA A 82 -17.34 20.94 -8.86
C ALA A 82 -17.90 19.67 -9.54
N VAL A 83 -17.41 18.49 -9.13
CA VAL A 83 -17.91 17.20 -9.58
C VAL A 83 -19.40 17.09 -9.22
N ASP A 84 -20.20 16.46 -10.09
CA ASP A 84 -21.62 16.27 -9.86
C ASP A 84 -21.87 15.53 -8.53
N GLU A 85 -22.83 16.02 -7.75
CA GLU A 85 -23.20 15.46 -6.43
C GLU A 85 -23.49 13.95 -6.51
N TYR A 86 -24.02 13.47 -7.63
CA TYR A 86 -24.24 12.04 -7.87
C TYR A 86 -22.94 11.22 -7.71
N TYR A 87 -21.84 11.66 -8.34
CA TYR A 87 -20.56 10.95 -8.27
C TYR A 87 -19.91 11.11 -6.89
N ILE A 88 -20.12 12.24 -6.23
CA ILE A 88 -19.66 12.45 -4.84
C ILE A 88 -20.34 11.44 -3.89
N GLU A 89 -21.65 11.25 -4.02
CA GLU A 89 -22.38 10.27 -3.23
C GLU A 89 -21.99 8.83 -3.58
N GLU A 90 -21.70 8.54 -4.84
CA GLU A 90 -21.19 7.24 -5.27
C GLU A 90 -19.82 6.93 -4.64
N ALA A 91 -18.90 7.90 -4.65
CA ALA A 91 -17.59 7.81 -4.02
C ALA A 91 -17.71 7.62 -2.49
N LYS A 92 -18.58 8.38 -1.81
CA LYS A 92 -18.87 8.14 -0.38
C LYS A 92 -19.39 6.73 -0.15
N ALA A 93 -20.31 6.25 -0.97
CA ALA A 93 -20.83 4.89 -0.87
C ALA A 93 -19.76 3.81 -1.14
N LEU A 94 -18.66 4.17 -1.78
CA LEU A 94 -17.49 3.33 -2.00
C LEU A 94 -16.59 3.28 -0.76
N PHE A 95 -16.24 4.45 -0.25
CA PHE A 95 -15.19 4.63 0.75
C PHE A 95 -15.69 4.64 2.20
N GLU A 96 -16.95 5.01 2.41
CA GLU A 96 -17.53 5.14 3.76
C GLU A 96 -18.44 3.96 4.12
N ASN A 97 -18.86 3.15 3.16
CA ASN A 97 -19.70 1.99 3.41
C ASN A 97 -18.86 0.81 3.93
N ASN A 98 -19.02 0.49 5.21
CA ASN A 98 -18.27 -0.58 5.88
C ASN A 98 -18.39 -1.96 5.22
N LYS A 99 -19.43 -2.22 4.40
CA LYS A 99 -19.57 -3.48 3.67
C LYS A 99 -18.63 -3.62 2.46
N LYS A 100 -18.06 -2.51 1.99
CA LYS A 100 -17.15 -2.47 0.84
C LYS A 100 -15.69 -2.26 1.22
N LEU A 101 -15.43 -1.93 2.48
CA LEU A 101 -14.08 -1.84 3.01
C LEU A 101 -13.41 -3.21 2.92
N TYR A 102 -12.07 -3.21 2.82
CA TYR A 102 -11.25 -4.41 2.69
C TYR A 102 -11.56 -5.27 1.46
N LYS A 103 -12.31 -4.74 0.49
CA LYS A 103 -12.60 -5.43 -0.76
C LYS A 103 -12.04 -4.65 -1.93
N GLU A 104 -11.15 -5.30 -2.66
CA GLU A 104 -10.62 -4.76 -3.89
C GLU A 104 -11.71 -4.58 -4.95
N MET A 105 -11.56 -3.51 -5.72
CA MET A 105 -12.35 -3.26 -6.91
C MET A 105 -11.52 -2.54 -7.96
N THR A 106 -11.91 -2.65 -9.23
CA THR A 106 -11.28 -1.85 -10.29
C THR A 106 -11.52 -0.36 -10.01
N CYS A 107 -10.46 0.44 -10.05
CA CYS A 107 -10.58 1.89 -9.91
C CYS A 107 -11.46 2.47 -11.02
N PRO A 108 -12.55 3.19 -10.69
CA PRO A 108 -13.30 3.92 -11.70
C PRO A 108 -12.43 5.03 -12.30
N GLY A 109 -12.43 5.20 -13.62
CA GLY A 109 -11.55 6.18 -14.28
C GLY A 109 -11.71 7.62 -13.78
N TYR A 110 -12.93 8.02 -13.38
CA TYR A 110 -13.14 9.36 -12.80
C TYR A 110 -12.46 9.54 -11.43
N ILE A 111 -12.29 8.45 -10.66
CA ILE A 111 -11.56 8.45 -9.40
C ILE A 111 -10.06 8.46 -9.68
N GLU A 112 -9.61 7.67 -10.66
CA GLU A 112 -8.20 7.61 -11.08
C GLU A 112 -7.68 9.00 -11.48
N ASP A 113 -8.43 9.73 -12.32
CA ASP A 113 -8.08 11.10 -12.73
C ASP A 113 -7.91 12.03 -11.50
N LEU A 114 -8.82 11.94 -10.52
CA LEU A 114 -8.77 12.73 -9.28
C LEU A 114 -7.59 12.34 -8.39
N LEU A 115 -7.29 11.04 -8.27
CA LEU A 115 -6.15 10.57 -7.47
C LEU A 115 -4.82 11.05 -8.08
N GLY A 116 -4.74 11.17 -9.41
CA GLY A 116 -3.59 11.74 -10.11
C GLY A 116 -3.30 13.21 -9.78
N GLU A 117 -4.28 13.95 -9.26
CA GLU A 117 -4.11 15.33 -8.80
C GLU A 117 -3.67 15.44 -7.33
N LEU A 118 -3.79 14.34 -6.57
CA LEU A 118 -3.41 14.28 -5.16
C LEU A 118 -1.97 13.83 -4.98
N THR A 119 -1.32 14.30 -3.91
CA THR A 119 -0.04 13.76 -3.45
C THR A 119 -0.31 12.55 -2.55
N PRO A 120 0.17 11.34 -2.90
CA PRO A 120 0.00 10.17 -2.06
C PRO A 120 0.72 10.31 -0.71
N ILE A 121 0.17 9.65 0.30
CA ILE A 121 0.79 9.47 1.61
C ILE A 121 1.80 8.34 1.51
N TYR A 122 3.02 8.58 1.98
CA TYR A 122 4.02 7.53 2.08
C TYR A 122 3.73 6.60 3.27
N PRO A 123 3.93 5.29 3.17
CA PRO A 123 3.78 4.35 4.29
C PRO A 123 4.53 4.77 5.57
N SER A 124 5.71 5.38 5.43
CA SER A 124 6.50 5.92 6.55
C SER A 124 5.81 7.04 7.32
N ASN A 125 4.79 7.67 6.74
CA ASN A 125 4.01 8.73 7.37
C ASN A 125 2.77 8.18 8.10
N LEU A 126 2.46 6.89 7.92
CA LEU A 126 1.34 6.20 8.58
C LEU A 126 1.77 5.43 9.82
N THR A 127 3.04 5.01 9.87
CA THR A 127 3.62 4.42 11.07
C THR A 127 3.84 5.52 12.09
N GLU A 128 3.16 5.46 13.25
CA GLU A 128 3.57 6.21 14.43
C GLU A 128 4.93 5.64 14.91
N GLY A 129 6.02 6.02 14.25
CA GLY A 129 7.38 6.02 14.81
C GLY A 129 7.97 4.71 15.35
N ILE A 130 7.47 3.51 15.06
CA ILE A 130 8.12 2.28 15.55
C ILE A 130 8.13 1.16 14.49
N TYR A 131 9.30 0.91 13.92
CA TYR A 131 9.64 -0.40 13.34
C TYR A 131 10.18 -1.28 14.48
N PHE A 132 9.43 -2.32 14.86
CA PHE A 132 10.02 -3.46 15.56
C PHE A 132 10.52 -4.44 14.49
N MET A 133 11.78 -4.31 14.10
CA MET A 133 12.51 -5.48 13.61
C MET A 133 12.77 -6.36 14.83
N GLU A 134 11.95 -7.38 15.06
CA GLU A 134 12.41 -8.53 15.83
C GLU A 134 13.53 -9.16 15.01
N ASN A 135 14.78 -8.97 15.45
CA ASN A 135 15.89 -9.74 14.93
C ASN A 135 15.60 -11.21 15.24
N ILE A 136 15.13 -11.95 14.24
CA ILE A 136 15.25 -13.40 14.22
C ILE A 136 16.74 -13.68 13.96
N ASP A 137 17.56 -13.51 14.99
CA ASP A 137 18.85 -14.19 15.18
C ASP A 137 19.55 -13.59 16.41
N ALA A 138 19.23 -14.14 17.57
CA ALA A 138 20.23 -14.29 18.61
C ALA A 138 20.40 -15.80 18.82
N PRO A 139 21.53 -16.41 18.40
CA PRO A 139 21.85 -17.74 18.88
C PRO A 139 21.94 -17.66 20.41
N ASN A 140 21.19 -18.51 21.11
CA ASN A 140 21.37 -18.74 22.53
C ASN A 140 22.79 -19.28 22.74
N ASP A 141 23.75 -18.38 22.95
CA ASP A 141 25.02 -18.69 23.56
C ASP A 141 24.76 -19.01 25.05
N GLU A 142 24.23 -20.20 25.32
CA GLU A 142 24.33 -20.82 26.63
C GLU A 142 25.80 -21.18 26.86
N LYS A 143 26.59 -20.20 27.26
CA LYS A 143 27.85 -20.42 27.98
C LYS A 143 27.57 -20.44 29.47
N ASP A 144 27.41 -21.67 29.94
CA ASP A 144 27.90 -22.21 31.21
C ASP A 144 28.82 -21.25 32.00
N ASN A 145 28.44 -20.97 33.25
CA ASN A 145 29.34 -20.63 34.36
C ASN A 145 28.56 -20.69 35.69
N GLY A 146 28.60 -21.86 36.35
CA GLY A 146 28.16 -22.03 37.73
C GLY A 146 28.28 -23.46 38.24
#